data_AF-A0A958F9X0-F1
#
_entry.id   AF-A0A958F9X0-F1
#
_cell.length_a   1.000
_cell.length_b   1.000
_cell.length_c   1.000
_cell.angle_alpha   90.00
_cell.angle_beta   90.00
_cell.angle_gamma   90.00
#
_symmetry.space_group_name_H-M   'P 1'
#
loop_
_entity.id
_entity.type
_entity.pdbx_description
1 polymer ?
#
loop_
_entity_poly.entity_id
_entity_poly.type
_entity_poly.pdbx_seq_one_letter_code
_entity_poly.pdbx_strand_id
1 'polypeptide(L)'
;QIDLIDIPFIRLRERVQIDRLSSPQGYRELLAWVQRDIDRSTLPVLTLDPGNHTIIIGDQKIRLQPQRFCLYWYFAERSRTRLSRIAIEDYPAYFEYPQSPYFSSTMLDGLLGRFDLLDPHRKMRGKFIAKVLEDGQLPMSWVLQRIAKINSRIRLAAPGVPALPFYLISSHGKRGTKCYGIKLPGEKMVVKGG
;
A
#
# COMPACT_ATOMS: atom_id res chain seq x y z
N GLN A 1 7.25 -15.27 -48.68
CA GLN A 1 8.52 -14.86 -48.07
C GLN A 1 8.17 -14.39 -46.66
N ILE A 2 8.61 -15.11 -45.63
CA ILE A 2 8.33 -14.80 -44.22
C ILE A 2 9.66 -14.37 -43.63
N ASP A 3 9.79 -13.08 -43.32
CA ASP A 3 10.97 -12.55 -42.64
C ASP A 3 10.89 -12.90 -41.16
N LEU A 4 11.78 -13.81 -40.74
CA LEU A 4 12.02 -14.13 -39.34
C LEU A 4 12.89 -13.00 -38.76
N ILE A 5 12.30 -12.11 -37.96
CA ILE A 5 13.06 -11.09 -37.25
C ILE A 5 13.72 -11.77 -36.03
N ASP A 6 15.05 -11.94 -36.10
CA ASP A 6 15.88 -12.40 -35.00
C ASP A 6 15.91 -11.34 -33.88
N ILE A 7 15.42 -11.70 -32.69
CA ILE A 7 15.50 -10.86 -31.49
C ILE A 7 16.89 -11.08 -30.87
N PRO A 8 17.72 -10.03 -30.68
CA PRO A 8 19.06 -10.20 -30.15
C PRO A 8 19.02 -10.69 -28.70
N PHE A 9 19.56 -11.89 -28.48
CA PHE A 9 19.72 -12.51 -27.18
C PHE A 9 20.84 -11.83 -26.38
N ILE A 10 20.52 -10.76 -25.65
CA ILE A 10 21.49 -10.08 -24.77
C ILE A 10 21.79 -10.99 -23.57
N ARG A 11 23.04 -11.47 -23.47
CA ARG A 11 23.54 -12.28 -22.35
C ARG A 11 23.70 -11.44 -21.09
N LEU A 12 22.64 -11.30 -20.30
CA LEU A 12 22.65 -10.63 -18.99
C LEU A 12 23.25 -11.46 -17.83
N ARG A 13 23.85 -12.64 -18.12
CA ARG A 13 24.36 -13.56 -17.08
C ARG A 13 25.56 -13.04 -16.28
N GLU A 14 26.28 -12.03 -16.77
CA GLU A 14 27.56 -11.64 -16.17
C GLU A 14 27.46 -10.49 -15.15
N ARG A 15 26.28 -9.86 -14.96
CA ARG A 15 26.15 -8.71 -14.05
C ARG A 15 25.10 -8.84 -12.96
N VAL A 16 24.41 -9.97 -12.86
CA VAL A 16 23.47 -10.21 -11.76
C VAL A 16 24.13 -11.16 -10.77
N GLN A 17 24.46 -10.66 -9.58
CA GLN A 17 24.81 -11.51 -8.44
C GLN A 17 23.55 -12.26 -8.00
N ILE A 18 23.26 -13.35 -8.69
CA ILE A 18 22.13 -14.23 -8.39
C ILE A 18 22.51 -15.08 -7.18
N ASP A 19 21.86 -14.82 -6.05
CA ASP A 19 21.93 -15.70 -4.88
C ASP A 19 21.30 -17.07 -5.26
N ARG A 20 22.14 -18.10 -5.32
CA ARG A 20 21.76 -19.43 -5.86
C ARG A 20 20.69 -20.13 -5.01
N LEU A 21 20.53 -19.72 -3.75
CA LEU A 21 19.55 -20.26 -2.81
C LEU A 21 18.12 -19.73 -3.05
N SER A 22 17.93 -18.75 -3.93
CA SER A 22 16.62 -18.10 -4.16
C SER A 22 16.24 -18.01 -5.65
N SER A 23 16.90 -18.76 -6.53
CA SER A 23 16.63 -18.73 -7.97
C SER A 23 15.44 -19.61 -8.36
N PRO A 24 14.45 -19.09 -9.12
CA PRO A 24 13.38 -19.89 -9.71
C PRO A 24 13.94 -20.93 -10.70
N GLN A 25 13.33 -22.11 -10.77
CA GLN A 25 13.88 -23.28 -11.46
C GLN A 25 13.71 -23.26 -13.00
N GLY A 26 13.15 -22.19 -13.59
CA GLY A 26 12.95 -22.09 -15.04
C GLY A 26 13.21 -20.68 -15.63
N TYR A 27 13.69 -20.64 -16.88
CA TYR A 27 13.97 -19.39 -17.62
C TYR A 27 12.75 -18.45 -17.71
N ARG A 28 11.53 -18.99 -17.86
CA ARG A 28 10.29 -18.20 -17.85
C ARG A 28 9.99 -17.58 -16.49
N GLU A 29 10.25 -18.30 -15.41
CA GLU A 29 10.06 -17.80 -14.04
C GLU A 29 11.12 -16.76 -13.69
N LEU A 30 12.36 -16.96 -14.16
CA LEU A 30 13.43 -15.98 -14.07
C LEU A 30 13.09 -14.71 -14.85
N LEU A 31 12.58 -14.80 -16.08
CA LEU A 31 12.12 -13.64 -16.84
C LEU A 31 10.93 -12.95 -16.18
N ALA A 32 9.95 -13.70 -15.67
CA ALA A 32 8.82 -13.13 -14.94
C ALA A 32 9.26 -12.49 -13.61
N TRP A 33 10.31 -13.01 -12.97
CA TRP A 33 10.91 -12.44 -11.77
C TRP A 33 11.69 -11.16 -12.10
N VAL A 34 12.54 -11.17 -13.13
CA VAL A 34 13.27 -10.00 -13.62
C VAL A 34 12.32 -8.89 -14.08
N GLN A 35 11.26 -9.22 -14.82
CA GLN A 35 10.26 -8.25 -15.25
C GLN A 35 9.51 -7.64 -14.06
N ARG A 36 9.13 -8.47 -13.07
CA ARG A 36 8.51 -7.99 -11.81
C ARG A 36 9.44 -7.09 -11.00
N ASP A 37 10.74 -7.37 -10.99
CA ASP A 37 11.73 -6.58 -10.27
C ASP A 37 12.06 -5.26 -10.98
N ILE A 38 12.11 -5.26 -12.32
CA ILE A 38 12.21 -4.07 -13.15
C ILE A 38 10.96 -3.19 -12.96
N ASP A 39 9.76 -3.78 -12.98
CA ASP A 39 8.49 -3.06 -12.78
C ASP A 39 8.42 -2.42 -11.37
N ARG A 40 9.03 -3.04 -10.36
CA ARG A 40 9.16 -2.45 -9.00
C ARG A 40 10.12 -1.27 -8.98
N SER A 41 11.27 -1.38 -9.65
CA SER A 41 12.29 -0.32 -9.65
C SER A 41 11.77 0.99 -10.25
N THR A 42 10.83 0.91 -11.20
CA THR A 42 10.23 2.06 -11.90
C THR A 42 9.02 2.68 -11.19
N LEU A 43 8.53 2.10 -10.10
CA LEU A 43 7.41 2.66 -9.35
C LEU A 43 7.75 4.05 -8.77
N PRO A 44 6.90 5.07 -8.99
CA PRO A 44 6.99 6.34 -8.29
C PRO A 44 7.02 6.18 -6.76
N VAL A 45 7.74 7.08 -6.10
CA VAL A 45 7.74 7.12 -4.62
C VAL A 45 6.40 7.67 -4.14
N LEU A 46 5.79 6.97 -3.19
CA LEU A 46 4.66 7.44 -2.41
C LEU A 46 5.17 8.33 -1.29
N THR A 47 4.80 9.61 -1.31
CA THR A 47 5.10 10.54 -0.22
C THR A 47 3.83 10.87 0.56
N LEU A 48 3.87 10.66 1.86
CA LEU A 48 2.83 11.10 2.80
C LEU A 48 3.24 12.46 3.37
N ASP A 49 2.34 13.43 3.29
CA ASP A 49 2.50 14.78 3.85
C ASP A 49 1.46 14.97 4.96
N PRO A 50 1.81 14.68 6.23
CA PRO A 50 0.90 14.83 7.36
C PRO A 50 0.40 16.27 7.53
N GLY A 51 1.27 17.27 7.38
CA GLY A 51 0.90 18.68 7.55
C GLY A 51 -0.19 19.15 6.60
N ASN A 52 -0.20 18.63 5.37
CA ASN A 52 -1.21 18.95 4.36
C ASN A 52 -2.30 17.90 4.17
N HIS A 53 -2.30 16.82 4.96
CA HIS A 53 -3.16 15.63 4.77
C HIS A 53 -3.17 15.13 3.30
N THR A 54 -1.99 15.11 2.69
CA THR A 54 -1.84 14.92 1.24
C THR A 54 -0.99 13.69 0.95
N ILE A 55 -1.44 12.87 0.01
CA ILE A 55 -0.68 11.77 -0.57
C ILE A 55 -0.11 12.25 -1.90
N ILE A 56 1.17 11.99 -2.16
CA ILE A 56 1.84 12.36 -3.41
C ILE A 56 2.36 11.09 -4.07
N ILE A 57 2.01 10.88 -5.35
CA ILE A 57 2.46 9.74 -6.15
C ILE A 57 3.06 10.29 -7.44
N GLY A 58 4.39 10.29 -7.55
CA GLY A 58 5.07 11.01 -8.61
C GLY A 58 4.78 12.52 -8.54
N ASP A 59 4.18 13.08 -9.59
CA ASP A 59 3.74 14.48 -9.68
C ASP A 59 2.31 14.72 -9.16
N GLN A 60 1.55 13.66 -8.89
CA GLN A 60 0.14 13.75 -8.51
C GLN A 60 -0.02 14.02 -7.01
N LYS A 61 -0.65 15.15 -6.65
CA LYS A 61 -0.97 15.53 -5.27
C LYS A 61 -2.45 15.27 -4.95
N ILE A 62 -2.70 14.45 -3.94
CA ILE A 62 -4.04 13.96 -3.58
C ILE A 62 -4.36 14.36 -2.14
N ARG A 63 -5.07 15.48 -1.98
CA ARG A 63 -5.54 15.92 -0.66
C ARG A 63 -6.69 15.06 -0.18
N LEU A 64 -6.58 14.55 1.05
CA LEU A 64 -7.61 13.78 1.74
C LEU A 64 -8.17 14.53 2.94
N GLN A 65 -9.38 14.14 3.34
CA GLN A 65 -9.89 14.53 4.66
C GLN A 65 -9.03 13.87 5.75
N PRO A 66 -8.83 14.50 6.92
CA PRO A 66 -7.90 14.02 7.95
C PRO A 66 -8.10 12.54 8.33
N GLN A 67 -9.35 12.12 8.57
CA GLN A 67 -9.67 10.71 8.89
C GLN A 67 -9.27 9.73 7.79
N ARG A 68 -9.44 10.12 6.51
CA ARG A 68 -9.06 9.30 5.37
C ARG A 68 -7.54 9.27 5.20
N PHE A 69 -6.87 10.39 5.48
CA PHE A 69 -5.42 10.46 5.47
C PHE A 69 -4.81 9.56 6.57
N CYS A 70 -5.28 9.64 7.82
CA CYS A 70 -4.84 8.74 8.89
C CYS A 70 -5.02 7.27 8.52
N LEU A 71 -6.17 6.93 7.94
CA LEU A 71 -6.45 5.57 7.52
C LEU A 71 -5.49 5.08 6.42
N TYR A 72 -5.23 5.91 5.41
CA TYR A 72 -4.28 5.56 4.37
C TYR A 72 -2.85 5.45 4.92
N TRP A 73 -2.44 6.40 5.77
CA TRP A 73 -1.14 6.39 6.43
C TRP A 73 -0.96 5.13 7.31
N TYR A 74 -2.01 4.65 7.97
CA TYR A 74 -1.96 3.38 8.71
C TYR A 74 -1.56 2.21 7.81
N PHE A 75 -2.27 2.03 6.69
CA PHE A 75 -1.95 0.94 5.76
C PHE A 75 -0.60 1.10 5.08
N ALA A 76 -0.18 2.34 4.80
CA ALA A 76 1.12 2.61 4.19
C ALA A 76 2.26 2.23 5.14
N GLU A 77 2.19 2.66 6.40
CA GLU A 77 3.22 2.31 7.38
C GLU A 77 3.27 0.81 7.66
N ARG A 78 2.12 0.14 7.73
CA ARG A 78 2.07 -1.33 7.86
C ARG A 78 2.70 -2.04 6.66
N SER A 79 2.61 -1.47 5.47
CA SER A 79 3.36 -1.96 4.30
C SER A 79 4.86 -1.67 4.42
N ARG A 80 5.25 -0.57 5.05
CA ARG A 80 6.66 -0.20 5.28
C ARG A 80 7.36 -1.13 6.28
N THR A 81 6.64 -1.70 7.24
CA THR A 81 7.19 -2.70 8.18
C THR A 81 7.41 -4.08 7.55
N ARG A 82 7.03 -4.26 6.29
CA ARG A 82 7.25 -5.50 5.55
C ARG A 82 8.74 -5.70 5.26
N LEU A 83 9.20 -6.94 5.35
CA LEU A 83 10.55 -7.32 4.90
C LEU A 83 10.74 -6.96 3.41
N SER A 84 11.88 -6.36 3.06
CA SER A 84 12.13 -5.80 1.72
C SER A 84 12.16 -6.83 0.59
N ARG A 85 12.34 -8.12 0.89
CA ARG A 85 12.53 -9.20 -0.09
C ARG A 85 11.43 -10.27 -0.09
N ILE A 86 10.19 -9.93 0.29
CA ILE A 86 9.09 -10.90 0.20
C ILE A 86 8.37 -10.83 -1.15
N ALA A 87 7.83 -11.97 -1.57
CA ALA A 87 7.02 -12.09 -2.76
C ALA A 87 5.68 -11.36 -2.58
N ILE A 88 5.07 -10.88 -3.67
CA ILE A 88 3.81 -10.11 -3.64
C ILE A 88 2.66 -10.98 -3.13
N GLU A 89 2.74 -12.28 -3.42
CA GLU A 89 1.83 -13.32 -3.01
C GLU A 89 1.78 -13.46 -1.48
N ASP A 90 2.86 -13.10 -0.79
CA ASP A 90 3.00 -13.16 0.68
C ASP A 90 2.63 -11.84 1.37
N TYR A 91 2.35 -10.77 0.61
CA TYR A 91 1.90 -9.50 1.17
C TYR A 91 0.67 -9.58 2.08
N PRO A 92 -0.33 -10.45 1.82
CA PRO A 92 -1.48 -10.60 2.69
C PRO A 92 -1.13 -10.91 4.16
N ALA A 93 0.02 -11.53 4.44
CA ALA A 93 0.50 -11.75 5.82
C ALA A 93 0.71 -10.44 6.60
N TYR A 94 0.91 -9.32 5.89
CA TYR A 94 1.09 -7.99 6.45
C TYR A 94 -0.18 -7.14 6.36
N PHE A 95 -1.26 -7.67 5.81
CA PHE A 95 -2.52 -6.95 5.72
C PHE A 95 -3.23 -6.94 7.07
N GLU A 96 -4.19 -6.04 7.20
CA GLU A 96 -5.07 -5.94 8.35
C GLU A 96 -6.24 -6.91 8.19
N TYR A 97 -6.43 -7.77 9.19
CA TYR A 97 -7.55 -8.70 9.25
C TYR A 97 -8.63 -8.11 10.16
N PRO A 98 -9.85 -7.87 9.65
CA PRO A 98 -10.97 -7.49 10.50
C PRO A 98 -11.37 -8.64 11.42
N GLN A 99 -11.76 -8.29 12.64
CA GLN A 99 -12.37 -9.17 13.63
C GLN A 99 -13.88 -8.88 13.63
N SER A 100 -14.57 -9.35 12.58
CA SER A 100 -15.97 -8.99 12.30
C SER A 100 -16.84 -9.02 13.56
N PRO A 101 -17.61 -7.94 13.84
CA PRO A 101 -17.93 -6.82 12.95
C PRO A 101 -16.96 -5.61 13.03
N TYR A 102 -15.83 -5.75 13.73
CA TYR A 102 -14.88 -4.66 13.99
C TYR A 102 -13.52 -4.90 13.34
N PHE A 103 -12.65 -3.89 13.40
CA PHE A 103 -11.21 -4.07 13.19
C PHE A 103 -10.48 -4.24 14.53
N SER A 104 -9.23 -4.71 14.45
CA SER A 104 -8.41 -4.95 15.64
C SER A 104 -8.20 -3.67 16.46
N SER A 105 -7.99 -3.83 17.78
CA SER A 105 -7.57 -2.74 18.66
C SER A 105 -6.26 -2.11 18.17
N THR A 106 -5.32 -2.92 17.65
CA THR A 106 -4.07 -2.45 17.05
C THR A 106 -4.29 -1.43 15.93
N MET A 107 -5.28 -1.68 15.06
CA MET A 107 -5.64 -0.71 14.02
C MET A 107 -6.22 0.57 14.62
N LEU A 108 -7.12 0.44 15.60
CA LEU A 108 -7.69 1.60 16.28
C LEU A 108 -6.60 2.44 16.92
N ASP A 109 -5.70 1.84 17.70
CA ASP A 109 -4.58 2.52 18.35
C ASP A 109 -3.66 3.19 17.32
N GLY A 110 -3.38 2.52 16.20
CA GLY A 110 -2.62 3.08 15.09
C GLY A 110 -3.27 4.31 14.45
N LEU A 111 -4.60 4.34 14.34
CA LEU A 111 -5.33 5.52 13.87
C LEU A 111 -5.34 6.64 14.90
N LEU A 112 -5.57 6.32 16.17
CA LEU A 112 -5.62 7.30 17.25
C LEU A 112 -4.26 7.98 17.46
N GLY A 113 -3.16 7.24 17.38
CA GLY A 113 -1.81 7.80 17.42
C GLY A 113 -1.56 8.78 16.27
N ARG A 114 -2.04 8.49 15.06
CA ARG A 114 -1.95 9.42 13.92
C ARG A 114 -2.80 10.67 14.11
N PHE A 115 -3.98 10.54 14.71
CA PHE A 115 -4.78 11.72 15.05
C PHE A 115 -4.05 12.63 16.05
N ASP A 116 -3.38 12.05 17.04
CA ASP A 116 -2.58 12.81 18.01
C ASP A 116 -1.40 13.54 17.32
N LEU A 117 -0.81 12.94 16.26
CA LEU A 117 0.23 13.59 15.44
C LEU A 117 -0.31 14.74 14.56
N LEU A 118 -1.53 14.62 14.03
CA LEU A 118 -2.12 15.65 13.16
C LEU A 118 -2.77 16.82 13.94
N ASP A 119 -3.20 16.57 15.16
CA ASP A 119 -3.88 17.54 16.01
C ASP A 119 -3.38 17.41 17.45
N PRO A 120 -2.33 18.17 17.81
CA PRO A 120 -1.78 18.17 19.18
C PRO A 120 -2.82 18.55 20.25
N HIS A 121 -3.88 19.26 19.90
CA HIS A 121 -4.97 19.62 20.81
C HIS A 121 -6.01 18.51 20.98
N ARG A 122 -5.84 17.36 20.31
CA ARG A 122 -6.66 16.14 20.41
C ARG A 122 -8.16 16.32 20.12
N LYS A 123 -8.58 17.43 19.51
CA LYS A 123 -9.98 17.68 19.14
C LYS A 123 -10.45 16.69 18.10
N MET A 124 -9.59 16.35 17.14
CA MET A 124 -9.87 15.36 16.10
C MET A 124 -10.06 13.96 16.68
N ARG A 125 -9.18 13.55 17.60
CA ARG A 125 -9.30 12.29 18.34
C ARG A 125 -10.62 12.20 19.09
N GLY A 126 -10.96 13.23 19.88
CA GLY A 126 -12.21 13.26 20.65
C GLY A 126 -13.45 13.16 19.74
N LYS A 127 -13.48 13.92 18.64
CA LYS A 127 -14.56 13.86 17.64
C LYS A 127 -14.65 12.50 16.95
N PHE A 128 -13.52 11.86 16.68
CA PHE A 128 -13.48 10.53 16.08
C PHE A 128 -14.08 9.50 17.03
N ILE A 129 -13.60 9.46 18.28
CA ILE A 129 -14.10 8.55 19.32
C ILE A 129 -15.61 8.70 19.48
N ALA A 130 -16.10 9.92 19.66
CA ALA A 130 -17.52 10.19 19.93
C ALA A 130 -18.46 9.91 18.75
N LYS A 131 -17.97 9.93 17.51
CA LYS A 131 -18.83 9.83 16.30
C LYS A 131 -18.63 8.56 15.49
N VAL A 132 -17.58 7.79 15.75
CA VAL A 132 -17.18 6.66 14.91
C VAL A 132 -17.13 5.36 15.69
N LEU A 133 -16.67 5.38 16.95
CA LEU A 133 -16.54 4.14 17.69
C LEU A 133 -17.91 3.66 18.18
N GLU A 134 -18.10 2.35 18.10
CA GLU A 134 -19.26 1.63 18.63
C GLU A 134 -18.71 0.74 19.75
N ASP A 135 -19.20 0.94 20.98
CA ASP A 135 -18.70 0.24 22.18
C ASP A 135 -17.17 0.31 22.37
N GLY A 136 -16.56 1.43 21.95
CA GLY A 136 -15.10 1.63 22.00
C GLY A 136 -14.32 0.89 20.91
N GLN A 137 -15.01 0.22 19.98
CA GLN A 137 -14.42 -0.55 18.90
C GLN A 137 -14.56 0.17 17.55
N LEU A 138 -13.70 -0.18 16.58
CA LEU A 138 -13.69 0.43 15.25
C LEU A 138 -14.58 -0.35 14.27
N PRO A 139 -15.74 0.19 13.82
CA PRO A 139 -16.66 -0.54 12.98
C PRO A 139 -16.08 -0.85 11.60
N MET A 140 -16.19 -2.11 11.17
CA MET A 140 -15.72 -2.54 9.84
C MET A 140 -16.43 -1.76 8.73
N SER A 141 -17.75 -1.53 8.86
CA SER A 141 -18.56 -0.77 7.90
C SER A 141 -17.97 0.63 7.63
N TRP A 142 -17.56 1.34 8.70
CA TRP A 142 -16.95 2.66 8.60
C TRP A 142 -15.61 2.61 7.86
N VAL A 143 -14.75 1.66 8.22
CA VAL A 143 -13.43 1.48 7.59
C VAL A 143 -13.58 1.18 6.10
N LEU A 144 -14.46 0.24 5.73
CA LEU A 144 -14.69 -0.13 4.34
C LEU A 144 -15.24 1.04 3.52
N GLN A 145 -16.15 1.83 4.08
CA GLN A 145 -16.66 3.03 3.43
C GLN A 145 -15.53 4.04 3.17
N ARG A 146 -14.60 4.20 4.12
CA ARG A 146 -13.45 5.11 3.98
C ARG A 146 -12.43 4.60 2.97
N ILE A 147 -12.12 3.30 2.97
CA ILE A 147 -11.29 2.64 1.95
C ILE A 147 -11.84 2.91 0.55
N ALA A 148 -13.15 2.71 0.33
CA ALA A 148 -13.79 2.97 -0.95
C ALA A 148 -13.61 4.43 -1.38
N LYS A 149 -13.86 5.39 -0.48
CA LYS A 149 -13.70 6.82 -0.76
C LYS A 149 -12.24 7.22 -1.05
N ILE A 150 -11.28 6.61 -0.35
CA ILE A 150 -9.85 6.82 -0.59
C ILE A 150 -9.47 6.31 -1.98
N ASN A 151 -9.79 5.04 -2.27
CA ASN A 151 -9.45 4.41 -3.55
C ASN A 151 -10.10 5.16 -4.73
N SER A 152 -11.35 5.60 -4.60
CA SER A 152 -11.98 6.43 -5.64
C SER A 152 -11.26 7.76 -5.83
N ARG A 153 -10.84 8.42 -4.75
CA ARG A 153 -10.10 9.69 -4.85
C ARG A 153 -8.73 9.50 -5.50
N ILE A 154 -8.04 8.41 -5.20
CA ILE A 154 -6.75 8.08 -5.82
C ILE A 154 -6.92 7.81 -7.32
N ARG A 155 -7.91 6.98 -7.70
CA ARG A 155 -8.19 6.69 -9.11
C ARG A 155 -8.51 7.94 -9.93
N LEU A 156 -9.30 8.87 -9.36
CA LEU A 156 -9.67 10.12 -10.03
C LEU A 156 -8.49 11.07 -10.22
N ALA A 157 -7.58 11.12 -9.25
CA ALA A 157 -6.45 12.05 -9.28
C ALA A 157 -5.22 11.50 -10.00
N ALA A 158 -5.13 10.18 -10.22
CA ALA A 158 -3.97 9.53 -10.81
C ALA A 158 -4.36 8.52 -11.92
N PRO A 159 -5.15 8.91 -12.93
CA PRO A 159 -5.60 7.98 -13.98
C PRO A 159 -4.45 7.47 -14.86
N GLY A 160 -3.39 8.28 -15.02
CA GLY A 160 -2.22 7.96 -15.85
C GLY A 160 -1.02 7.38 -15.11
N VAL A 161 -1.11 7.16 -13.78
CA VAL A 161 0.01 6.61 -13.01
C VAL A 161 0.15 5.12 -13.33
N PRO A 162 1.28 4.68 -13.92
CA PRO A 162 1.55 3.27 -14.13
C PRO A 162 1.49 2.53 -12.80
N ALA A 163 0.97 1.30 -12.83
CA ALA A 163 0.90 0.44 -11.64
C ALA A 163 0.06 1.04 -10.48
N LEU A 164 -0.99 1.81 -10.80
CA LEU A 164 -2.00 2.33 -9.84
C LEU A 164 -2.43 1.32 -8.75
N PRO A 165 -2.63 0.01 -9.03
CA PRO A 165 -3.01 -0.97 -8.00
C PRO A 165 -2.04 -1.07 -6.82
N PHE A 166 -0.77 -0.69 -6.95
CA PHE A 166 0.19 -0.69 -5.84
C PHE A 166 -0.13 0.36 -4.79
N TYR A 167 -0.75 1.48 -5.18
CA TYR A 167 -1.07 2.61 -4.31
C TYR A 167 -2.46 2.52 -3.68
N LEU A 168 -3.30 1.58 -4.12
CA LEU A 168 -4.64 1.37 -3.59
C LEU A 168 -4.60 0.48 -2.33
N ILE A 169 -5.54 0.73 -1.42
CA ILE A 169 -5.82 -0.21 -0.33
C ILE A 169 -6.57 -1.39 -0.95
N SER A 170 -5.85 -2.49 -1.14
CA SER A 170 -6.33 -3.72 -1.75
C SER A 170 -7.01 -4.62 -0.71
N SER A 171 -7.95 -5.44 -1.16
CA SER A 171 -8.46 -6.57 -0.37
C SER A 171 -7.92 -7.89 -0.92
N HIS A 172 -7.61 -8.85 -0.05
CA HIS A 172 -7.23 -10.21 -0.41
C HIS A 172 -8.03 -11.22 0.40
N GLY A 173 -8.33 -12.40 -0.15
CA GLY A 173 -9.09 -13.46 0.52
C GLY A 173 -10.57 -13.58 0.10
N LYS A 174 -11.22 -14.62 0.62
CA LYS A 174 -12.64 -14.94 0.35
C LYS A 174 -13.58 -14.09 1.20
N ARG A 175 -14.89 -14.11 0.90
CA ARG A 175 -15.91 -13.44 1.71
C ARG A 175 -15.84 -13.97 3.17
N GLY A 176 -15.80 -13.06 4.14
CA GLY A 176 -15.66 -13.40 5.57
C GLY A 176 -14.22 -13.47 6.09
N THR A 177 -13.22 -13.66 5.22
CA THR A 177 -11.79 -13.75 5.59
C THR A 177 -10.94 -12.72 4.85
N LYS A 178 -11.55 -11.62 4.38
CA LYS A 178 -10.85 -10.57 3.64
C LYS A 178 -9.90 -9.80 4.55
N CYS A 179 -8.65 -9.67 4.13
CA CYS A 179 -7.68 -8.75 4.72
C CYS A 179 -7.42 -7.54 3.80
N TYR A 180 -6.94 -6.44 4.37
CA TYR A 180 -6.80 -5.15 3.68
C TYR A 180 -5.39 -4.57 3.84
N GLY A 181 -4.82 -4.05 2.76
CA GLY A 181 -3.49 -3.45 2.84
C GLY A 181 -3.00 -2.87 1.52
N ILE A 182 -1.85 -2.21 1.58
CA ILE A 182 -1.18 -1.61 0.43
C ILE A 182 -0.12 -2.57 -0.10
N LYS A 183 0.00 -2.65 -1.43
CA LYS A 183 0.95 -3.53 -2.11
C LYS A 183 2.27 -2.83 -2.46
N LEU A 184 2.32 -1.50 -2.37
CA LEU A 184 3.56 -0.77 -2.60
C LEU A 184 4.66 -1.22 -1.61
N PRO A 185 5.87 -1.54 -2.09
CA PRO A 185 7.01 -1.88 -1.23
C PRO A 185 7.40 -0.73 -0.29
N GLY A 186 7.95 -1.07 0.88
CA GLY A 186 8.28 -0.09 1.92
C GLY A 186 9.34 0.93 1.49
N GLU A 187 10.31 0.51 0.68
CA GLU A 187 11.37 1.36 0.12
C GLU A 187 10.85 2.41 -0.87
N LYS A 188 9.62 2.25 -1.36
CA LYS A 188 8.93 3.23 -2.22
C LYS A 188 8.02 4.16 -1.40
N MET A 189 8.16 4.21 -0.09
CA MET A 189 7.34 5.05 0.79
C MET A 189 8.20 6.00 1.62
N VAL A 190 7.79 7.26 1.64
CA VAL A 190 8.39 8.31 2.45
C VAL A 190 7.30 9.06 3.21
N VAL A 191 7.55 9.39 4.47
CA VAL A 191 6.73 10.34 5.23
C VAL A 191 7.53 11.62 5.34
N LYS A 192 6.99 12.75 4.87
CA LYS A 192 7.62 14.05 5.09
C LYS A 192 7.69 14.29 6.60
N GLY A 193 8.87 14.68 7.06
CA GLY A 193 9.09 15.03 8.47
C GLY A 193 8.04 16.03 8.94
N GLY A 194 7.40 15.68 10.05
CA GLY A 194 6.68 16.63 10.88
C GLY A 194 7.64 17.40 11.76
#